data_AF-A0A6C0HAV2-F1
#
_entry.id   AF-A0A6C0HAV2-F1
#
_cell.length_a   1.000
_cell.length_b   1.000
_cell.length_c   1.000
_cell.angle_alpha   90.00
_cell.angle_beta   90.00
_cell.angle_gamma   90.00
#
_symmetry.space_group_name_H-M   'P 1'
#
loop_
_entity.id
_entity.type
_entity.pdbx_description
1 polymer ?
#
loop_
_entity_poly.entity_id
_entity_poly.type
_entity_poly.pdbx_seq_one_letter_code
_entity_poly.pdbx_strand_id
1 'polypeptide(L)'
;MNIAAPTLYDLKDFIIANPTYFNEDEKISINQYLQNTTEKYTDGKYWLKGQLQMSPNDEITNEKMNEAEEIDKRRQIEYGGPYNGLEAASIRQHVYKFENLKKVLIKYCHLLEEEYLRPPEANNPDDKGGIFYQKLSAETLIGKNVS
;
A
#
# COMPACT_ATOMS: atom_id res chain seq x y z
N MET A 1 3.06 -6.02 15.90
CA MET A 1 3.95 -6.19 14.73
C MET A 1 4.15 -4.80 14.13
N ASN A 2 5.38 -4.37 13.86
CA ASN A 2 5.61 -3.10 13.15
C ASN A 2 5.86 -3.44 11.68
N ILE A 3 4.78 -3.52 10.88
CA ILE A 3 4.90 -3.65 9.43
C ILE A 3 5.47 -2.32 8.93
N ALA A 4 6.66 -2.34 8.32
CA ALA A 4 7.23 -1.14 7.74
C ALA A 4 6.29 -0.56 6.69
N ALA A 5 6.14 0.76 6.70
CA ALA A 5 5.32 1.43 5.70
C ALA A 5 5.96 1.24 4.32
N PRO A 6 5.19 0.79 3.31
CA PRO A 6 5.75 0.53 2.00
C PRO A 6 6.03 1.84 1.26
N THR A 7 7.03 1.82 0.39
CA THR A 7 7.22 2.83 -0.65
C THR A 7 6.35 2.53 -1.87
N LEU A 8 6.29 3.44 -2.85
CA LEU A 8 5.56 3.18 -4.09
C LEU A 8 6.18 2.02 -4.88
N TYR A 9 7.50 1.85 -4.83
CA TYR A 9 8.18 0.72 -5.46
C TYR A 9 7.90 -0.59 -4.73
N ASP A 10 7.86 -0.60 -3.40
CA ASP A 10 7.48 -1.81 -2.65
C ASP A 10 6.08 -2.27 -3.04
N LEU A 11 5.12 -1.35 -3.15
CA LEU A 11 3.76 -1.68 -3.57
C LEU A 11 3.70 -2.25 -4.98
N LYS A 12 4.49 -1.69 -5.91
CA LYS A 12 4.59 -2.20 -7.28
C LYS A 12 5.08 -3.65 -7.28
N ASP A 13 6.22 -3.89 -6.63
CA ASP A 13 6.86 -5.20 -6.64
C ASP A 13 5.99 -6.22 -5.89
N PHE A 14 5.33 -5.81 -4.81
CA PHE A 14 4.40 -6.64 -4.06
C PHE A 14 3.17 -7.06 -4.89
N ILE A 15 2.58 -6.14 -5.66
CA ILE A 15 1.46 -6.45 -6.56
C ILE A 15 1.90 -7.43 -7.66
N ILE A 16 3.10 -7.24 -8.22
CA ILE A 16 3.66 -8.15 -9.23
C ILE A 16 3.85 -9.56 -8.66
N ALA A 17 4.31 -9.67 -7.41
CA ALA A 17 4.48 -10.95 -6.74
C ALA A 17 3.15 -11.62 -6.34
N ASN A 18 2.09 -10.84 -6.11
CA ASN A 18 0.81 -11.31 -5.57
C ASN A 18 -0.40 -10.93 -6.47
N PRO A 19 -0.38 -11.25 -7.79
CA PRO A 19 -1.29 -10.65 -8.77
C PRO A 19 -2.77 -11.03 -8.60
N THR A 20 -3.06 -12.14 -7.92
CA THR A 20 -4.41 -12.65 -7.66
C THR A 20 -5.14 -11.91 -6.55
N TYR A 21 -4.42 -11.20 -5.68
CA TYR A 21 -5.00 -10.49 -4.54
C TYR A 21 -5.48 -9.07 -4.89
N PHE A 22 -5.07 -8.55 -6.05
CA PHE A 22 -5.37 -7.20 -6.50
C PHE A 22 -6.25 -7.22 -7.75
N ASN A 23 -7.27 -6.37 -7.78
CA ASN A 23 -8.09 -6.19 -8.98
C ASN A 23 -7.41 -5.22 -9.96
N GLU A 24 -7.98 -5.09 -11.16
CA GLU A 24 -7.40 -4.25 -12.21
C GLU A 24 -7.37 -2.77 -11.84
N ASP A 25 -8.39 -2.26 -11.16
CA ASP A 25 -8.48 -0.87 -10.72
C ASP A 25 -7.36 -0.49 -9.73
N GLU A 26 -7.06 -1.40 -8.79
CA GLU A 26 -5.96 -1.28 -7.83
C GLU A 26 -4.60 -1.28 -8.54
N LYS A 27 -4.38 -2.21 -9.47
CA LYS A 27 -3.16 -2.28 -10.28
C LYS A 27 -2.97 -1.03 -11.13
N ILE A 28 -4.03 -0.58 -11.81
CA ILE A 28 -4.05 0.63 -12.63
C ILE A 28 -3.70 1.84 -11.78
N SER A 29 -4.24 1.95 -10.56
CA SER A 29 -3.99 3.09 -9.69
C SER A 29 -2.52 3.21 -9.27
N ILE A 30 -1.84 2.09 -8.94
CA ILE A 30 -0.39 2.09 -8.66
C ILE A 30 0.42 2.43 -9.90
N ASN A 31 0.05 1.86 -11.05
CA ASN A 31 0.71 2.18 -12.32
C ASN A 31 0.58 3.66 -12.70
N GLN A 32 -0.57 4.29 -12.42
CA GLN A 32 -0.76 5.72 -12.65
C GLN A 32 0.14 6.58 -11.75
N TYR A 33 0.33 6.19 -10.49
CA TYR A 33 1.31 6.88 -9.63
C TYR A 33 2.74 6.74 -10.16
N LEU A 34 3.13 5.56 -10.65
CA LEU A 34 4.43 5.34 -11.27
C LEU A 34 4.58 6.09 -12.60
N GLN A 35 3.54 6.17 -13.42
CA GLN A 35 3.57 6.94 -14.66
C GLN A 35 3.84 8.40 -14.40
N ASN A 36 3.19 8.99 -13.39
CA ASN A 36 3.45 10.37 -12.97
C ASN A 36 4.94 10.63 -12.70
N THR A 37 5.70 9.66 -12.18
CA THR A 37 7.12 9.85 -11.84
C THR A 37 8.02 9.84 -13.07
N THR A 38 7.52 9.35 -14.21
CA THR A 38 8.24 9.35 -15.50
C THR A 38 7.97 10.59 -16.35
N GLU A 39 6.99 11.42 -15.96
CA GLU A 39 6.65 12.64 -16.67
C GLU A 39 7.74 13.71 -16.48
N LYS A 40 8.16 14.36 -17.57
CA LYS A 40 9.30 15.31 -17.55
C LYS A 40 9.16 16.45 -16.53
N TYR A 41 7.93 16.85 -16.21
CA TYR A 41 7.65 18.00 -15.36
C TYR A 41 7.44 17.64 -13.88
N THR A 42 7.52 16.37 -13.52
CA THR A 42 7.32 15.93 -12.12
C THR A 42 8.62 15.71 -11.36
N ASP A 43 9.77 15.77 -12.04
CA ASP A 43 11.10 15.57 -11.43
C ASP A 43 11.19 14.25 -10.65
N GLY A 44 10.61 13.17 -11.20
CA GLY A 44 10.62 11.87 -10.55
C GLY A 44 9.60 11.70 -9.43
N LYS A 45 8.72 12.68 -9.18
CA LYS A 45 7.78 12.69 -8.04
C LYS A 45 6.35 12.37 -8.46
N TYR A 46 5.52 12.06 -7.46
CA TYR A 46 4.08 11.91 -7.63
C TYR A 46 3.32 12.71 -6.55
N TRP A 47 1.99 12.76 -6.68
CA TRP A 47 1.14 13.57 -5.80
C TRP A 47 0.06 12.70 -5.14
N LEU A 48 0.22 12.38 -3.86
CA LEU A 48 -0.81 11.72 -3.06
C LEU A 48 -2.07 12.58 -2.99
N LYS A 49 -3.20 11.97 -3.36
CA LYS A 49 -4.51 12.63 -3.49
C LYS A 49 -4.49 13.90 -4.37
N GLY A 50 -3.46 14.09 -5.19
CA GLY A 50 -3.24 15.33 -5.94
C GLY A 50 -2.77 16.53 -5.07
N GLN A 51 -2.43 16.31 -3.80
CA GLN A 51 -2.15 17.37 -2.83
C GLN A 51 -0.73 17.34 -2.26
N LEU A 52 -0.24 16.16 -1.89
CA LEU A 52 1.03 15.98 -1.20
C LEU A 52 2.07 15.36 -2.15
N GLN A 53 3.14 16.09 -2.45
CA GLN A 53 4.20 15.61 -3.32
C GLN A 53 5.10 14.61 -2.58
N MET A 54 5.42 13.49 -3.23
CA MET A 54 6.26 12.42 -2.69
C MET A 54 7.23 11.86 -3.73
N SER A 55 8.37 11.37 -3.26
CA SER A 55 9.29 10.52 -4.02
C SER A 55 8.78 9.07 -4.02
N PRO A 56 8.99 8.28 -5.09
CA PRO A 56 8.66 6.85 -5.14
C PRO A 56 9.31 6.01 -4.04
N ASN A 57 10.42 6.50 -3.47
CA ASN A 57 11.15 5.86 -2.38
C ASN A 57 10.72 6.37 -0.99
N ASP A 58 9.81 7.34 -0.91
CA ASP A 58 9.29 7.79 0.37
C ASP A 58 8.28 6.77 0.90
N GLU A 59 8.33 6.50 2.20
CA GLU A 59 7.37 5.63 2.87
C GLU A 59 5.95 6.23 2.88
N ILE A 60 4.96 5.44 2.49
CA ILE A 60 3.55 5.82 2.49
C ILE A 60 2.94 5.49 3.86
N THR A 61 3.19 6.36 4.84
CA THR A 61 2.68 6.20 6.21
C THR A 61 1.23 6.68 6.35
N ASN A 62 0.54 6.25 7.41
CA ASN A 62 -0.78 6.79 7.77
C ASN A 62 -0.74 8.31 7.97
N GLU A 63 0.35 8.85 8.49
CA GLU A 63 0.56 10.28 8.67
C GLU A 63 0.55 11.01 7.33
N LYS A 64 1.24 10.47 6.31
CA LYS A 64 1.25 11.01 4.95
C LYS A 64 -0.12 10.93 4.27
N MET A 65 -0.84 9.83 4.48
CA MET A 65 -2.20 9.67 3.98
C MET A 65 -3.16 10.70 4.61
N ASN A 66 -3.08 10.88 5.93
CA ASN A 66 -3.88 11.87 6.65
C ASN A 66 -3.50 13.30 6.24
N GLU A 67 -2.22 13.60 6.09
CA GLU A 67 -1.73 14.90 5.63
C GLU A 67 -2.32 15.26 4.26
N ALA A 68 -2.32 14.32 3.30
CA ALA A 68 -2.92 14.53 1.98
C ALA A 68 -4.43 14.79 2.05
N GLU A 69 -5.15 14.11 2.94
CA GLU A 69 -6.59 14.35 3.16
C GLU A 69 -6.88 15.71 3.79
N GLU A 70 -6.10 16.13 4.77
CA GLU A 70 -6.29 17.41 5.44
C GLU A 70 -5.97 18.59 4.50
N ILE A 71 -4.95 18.47 3.64
CA ILE A 71 -4.69 19.47 2.60
C ILE A 71 -5.88 19.58 1.63
N ASP A 72 -6.45 18.45 1.22
CA ASP A 72 -7.60 18.39 0.32
C ASP A 72 -8.85 19.07 0.94
N LYS A 73 -9.17 18.72 2.19
CA LYS A 73 -10.29 19.33 2.94
C LYS A 73 -10.10 20.84 3.09
N ARG A 74 -8.89 21.28 3.45
CA ARG A 74 -8.58 22.70 3.61
C ARG A 74 -8.76 23.45 2.29
N ARG A 75 -8.25 22.92 1.17
CA ARG A 75 -8.41 23.54 -0.15
C ARG A 75 -9.87 23.63 -0.58
N GLN A 76 -10.67 22.60 -0.29
CA GLN A 76 -12.10 22.63 -0.58
C GLN A 76 -12.83 23.73 0.21
N ILE A 77 -12.42 24.01 1.45
CA ILE A 77 -12.95 25.11 2.27
C ILE A 77 -12.50 26.47 1.72
N GLU A 78 -11.22 26.61 1.36
CA GLU A 78 -10.61 27.87 0.91
C GLU A 78 -11.10 28.31 -0.48
N TYR A 79 -11.17 27.38 -1.44
CA TYR A 79 -11.42 27.67 -2.86
C TYR A 79 -12.81 27.24 -3.33
N GLY A 80 -13.54 26.47 -2.53
CA GLY A 80 -14.85 25.94 -2.88
C GLY A 80 -14.78 24.73 -3.81
N GLY A 81 -15.84 24.53 -4.60
CA GLY A 81 -15.95 23.44 -5.56
C GLY A 81 -15.26 23.73 -6.90
N PRO A 82 -15.19 22.72 -7.80
CA PRO A 82 -14.56 22.89 -9.11
C PRO A 82 -15.26 23.98 -9.93
N TYR A 83 -14.47 24.83 -10.58
CA TYR A 83 -14.93 25.93 -11.43
C TYR A 83 -15.46 25.43 -12.78
N ASN A 84 -14.96 24.28 -13.25
CA ASN A 84 -15.36 23.69 -14.53
C ASN A 84 -15.32 22.15 -14.52
N GLY A 85 -15.83 21.55 -15.61
CA GLY A 85 -15.90 20.09 -15.76
C GLY A 85 -14.55 19.39 -15.84
N LEU A 86 -13.49 20.06 -16.31
CA LEU A 86 -12.14 19.50 -16.37
C LEU A 86 -11.53 19.38 -14.97
N GLU A 87 -11.69 20.43 -14.16
CA GLU A 87 -11.27 20.43 -12.76
C GLU A 87 -12.03 19.36 -11.96
N ALA A 88 -13.35 19.27 -12.16
CA ALA A 88 -14.16 18.22 -11.54
C ALA A 88 -13.69 16.80 -11.94
N ALA A 89 -13.31 16.59 -13.21
CA ALA A 89 -12.79 15.31 -13.68
C ALA A 89 -11.42 14.99 -13.05
N SER A 90 -10.54 15.98 -12.95
CA SER A 90 -9.22 15.83 -12.32
C SER A 90 -9.37 15.43 -10.84
N ILE A 91 -10.19 16.15 -10.07
CA ILE A 91 -10.47 15.84 -8.66
C ILE A 91 -10.98 14.41 -8.52
N ARG A 92 -11.96 14.01 -9.34
CA ARG A 92 -12.49 12.63 -9.33
C ARG A 92 -11.41 11.58 -9.59
N GLN A 93 -10.51 11.83 -10.53
CA GLN A 93 -9.41 10.91 -10.83
C GLN A 93 -8.44 10.78 -9.65
N HIS A 94 -8.07 11.90 -9.00
CA HIS A 94 -7.19 11.87 -7.84
C HIS A 94 -7.83 11.16 -6.64
N VAL A 95 -9.12 11.38 -6.39
CA VAL A 95 -9.87 10.66 -5.34
C VAL A 95 -9.91 9.16 -5.64
N TYR A 96 -10.27 8.78 -6.87
CA TYR A 96 -10.32 7.37 -7.27
C TYR A 96 -8.98 6.66 -7.08
N LYS A 97 -7.87 7.27 -7.56
CA LYS A 97 -6.51 6.74 -7.38
C LYS A 97 -6.15 6.58 -5.90
N PHE A 98 -6.52 7.55 -5.07
CA PHE A 98 -6.22 7.56 -3.64
C PHE A 98 -7.00 6.48 -2.87
N GLU A 99 -8.28 6.29 -3.18
CA GLU A 99 -9.09 5.23 -2.56
C GLU A 99 -8.60 3.83 -2.94
N ASN A 100 -8.17 3.62 -4.18
CA ASN A 100 -7.58 2.34 -4.57
C ASN A 100 -6.19 2.13 -3.94
N LEU A 101 -5.37 3.18 -3.77
CA LEU A 101 -4.13 3.08 -3.00
C LEU A 101 -4.39 2.63 -1.55
N LYS A 102 -5.40 3.18 -0.87
CA LYS A 102 -5.79 2.72 0.49
C LYS A 102 -6.12 1.23 0.52
N LYS A 103 -6.90 0.75 -0.45
CA LYS A 103 -7.22 -0.69 -0.55
C LYS A 103 -5.97 -1.54 -0.74
N VAL A 104 -5.04 -1.09 -1.59
CA VAL A 104 -3.75 -1.76 -1.79
C VAL A 104 -2.96 -1.82 -0.48
N LEU A 105 -2.86 -0.72 0.27
CA LEU A 105 -2.18 -0.68 1.56
C LEU A 105 -2.80 -1.62 2.59
N ILE A 106 -4.14 -1.67 2.67
CA ILE A 106 -4.85 -2.60 3.56
C ILE A 106 -4.51 -4.05 3.22
N LYS A 107 -4.56 -4.41 1.92
CA LYS A 107 -4.23 -5.76 1.46
C LYS A 107 -2.76 -6.11 1.69
N TYR A 108 -1.85 -5.16 1.44
CA TYR A 108 -0.42 -5.30 1.72
C TYR A 108 -0.18 -5.65 3.20
N CYS A 109 -0.75 -4.86 4.12
CA CYS A 109 -0.63 -5.13 5.55
C CYS A 109 -1.22 -6.48 5.93
N HIS A 110 -2.42 -6.80 5.42
CA HIS A 110 -3.09 -8.06 5.74
C HIS A 110 -2.29 -9.28 5.29
N LEU A 111 -1.77 -9.27 4.05
CA LEU A 111 -1.00 -10.39 3.51
C LEU A 111 0.34 -10.58 4.23
N LEU A 112 0.99 -9.49 4.63
CA LEU A 112 2.21 -9.58 5.45
C LEU A 112 1.92 -10.11 6.85
N GLU A 113 0.78 -9.76 7.44
CA GLU A 113 0.34 -10.30 8.72
C GLU A 113 0.01 -11.79 8.62
N GLU A 114 -0.71 -12.21 7.55
CA GLU A 114 -0.99 -13.61 7.28
C GLU A 114 0.30 -14.42 7.14
N GLU A 115 1.27 -13.96 6.34
CA GLU A 115 2.56 -14.65 6.18
C GLU A 115 3.36 -14.65 7.49
N TYR A 116 3.31 -13.59 8.28
CA TYR A 116 3.99 -13.52 9.58
C TYR A 116 3.44 -14.55 10.58
N LEU A 117 2.12 -14.78 10.56
CA LEU A 117 1.40 -15.67 11.48
C LEU A 117 1.23 -17.11 10.97
N ARG A 118 1.54 -17.37 9.69
CA ARG A 118 1.26 -18.63 9.00
C ARG A 118 1.85 -19.85 9.73
N PRO A 119 1.10 -20.93 9.97
CA PRO A 119 1.68 -22.19 10.43
C PRO A 119 2.47 -22.89 9.30
N PRO A 120 3.39 -23.81 9.61
CA PRO A 120 4.06 -24.63 8.62
C PRO A 120 3.06 -25.48 7.84
N GLU A 121 3.31 -25.67 6.56
CA GLU A 121 2.52 -26.56 5.72
C GLU A 121 2.77 -28.02 6.12
N ALA A 122 1.69 -28.71 6.52
CA ALA A 122 1.78 -30.10 6.99
C ALA A 122 2.40 -31.07 5.97
N ASN A 123 2.32 -30.75 4.68
CA ASN A 123 2.83 -31.58 3.58
C ASN A 123 4.24 -31.19 3.13
N ASN A 124 4.85 -30.16 3.74
CA ASN A 124 6.20 -29.70 3.42
C ASN A 124 7.06 -29.68 4.70
N PRO A 125 7.84 -30.74 4.98
CA PRO A 125 8.63 -30.82 6.21
C PRO A 125 9.74 -29.76 6.32
N ASP A 126 10.12 -29.12 5.21
CA ASP A 126 11.11 -28.03 5.21
C ASP A 126 10.47 -26.65 5.45
N ASP A 127 9.15 -26.54 5.36
CA ASP A 127 8.43 -25.32 5.66
C ASP A 127 8.31 -25.13 7.17
N LYS A 128 8.87 -24.02 7.67
CA LYS A 128 8.89 -23.68 9.09
C LYS A 128 7.73 -22.77 9.51
N GLY A 129 6.86 -22.39 8.57
CA GLY A 129 5.81 -21.39 8.80
C GLY A 129 6.37 -19.97 8.88
N GLY A 130 5.49 -19.02 9.18
CA GLY A 130 5.80 -17.62 9.38
C GLY A 130 6.71 -17.36 10.58
N ILE A 131 7.32 -16.17 10.61
CA ILE A 131 8.29 -15.78 11.64
C ILE A 131 7.72 -15.90 13.06
N PHE A 132 6.45 -15.54 13.27
CA PHE A 132 5.83 -15.68 14.58
C PHE A 132 5.71 -17.14 15.01
N TYR A 133 5.24 -18.00 14.10
CA TYR A 133 5.07 -19.43 14.40
C TYR A 133 6.41 -20.08 14.76
N GLN A 134 7.48 -19.73 14.05
CA GLN A 134 8.84 -20.19 14.36
C GLN A 134 9.32 -19.75 15.75
N LYS A 135 9.03 -18.50 16.16
CA LYS A 135 9.37 -18.02 17.50
C LYS A 135 8.56 -18.74 18.57
N LEU A 136 7.25 -18.88 18.35
CA LEU A 136 6.36 -19.56 19.27
C LEU A 136 6.76 -21.03 19.47
N SER A 137 7.10 -21.76 18.40
CA SER A 137 7.55 -23.15 18.50
C SER A 137 8.93 -23.32 19.14
N ALA A 138 9.79 -22.29 19.09
CA ALA A 138 11.05 -22.28 19.81
C ALA A 138 10.85 -22.07 21.33
N GLU A 139 9.90 -21.21 21.70
CA GLU A 139 9.62 -20.84 23.09
C GLU A 139 8.65 -21.80 23.79
N THR A 140 7.83 -22.53 23.05
CA THR A 140 6.84 -23.47 23.56
C THR A 140 7.16 -24.91 23.14
N LEU A 141 6.71 -25.92 23.90
CA LEU A 141 6.81 -27.33 23.49
C LEU A 141 5.87 -27.68 22.31
N ILE A 142 5.14 -26.72 21.75
CA ILE A 142 4.20 -26.93 20.64
C ILE A 142 4.99 -27.35 19.39
N GLY A 143 4.68 -28.55 18.87
CA GLY A 143 5.34 -29.12 17.69
C GLY A 143 6.59 -29.95 17.97
N LYS A 144 7.06 -30.05 19.23
CA LYS A 144 8.05 -31.07 19.59
C LYS A 144 7.31 -32.36 19.90
N ASN A 145 7.47 -33.39 19.07
CA ASN A 145 7.15 -34.75 19.46
C ASN A 145 7.96 -35.05 20.72
N VAL A 146 7.28 -35.09 21.86
CA VAL A 146 7.87 -35.53 23.13
C VAL A 146 8.12 -37.01 22.97
N SER A 147 9.38 -37.37 22.70
CA SER A 147 9.89 -38.75 22.65
C SER A 147 9.95 -39.36 24.04
#